data_AF-A0A951WSD0-F1
#
_entry.id   AF-A0A951WSD0-F1
#
_cell.length_a   1.000
_cell.length_b   1.000
_cell.length_c   1.000
_cell.angle_alpha   90.00
_cell.angle_beta   90.00
_cell.angle_gamma   90.00
#
_symmetry.space_group_name_H-M   'P 1'
#
loop_
_entity.id
_entity.type
_entity.pdbx_description
1 polymer ?
#
loop_
_entity_poly.entity_id
_entity_poly.type
_entity_poly.pdbx_seq_one_letter_code
_entity_poly.pdbx_strand_id
1 'polypeptide(L)'
;MRMLQEFRKFIMRGNVIDLAVGVIIGAAFGAVVTSLVNDVIMPPIGLIVGGIDFSDIKIILKAAEGEAPEVAINIGIFLNAVINFLIVALAIFFLIRGVNRLQEMAEGKKEEAPAAPPAPTTEELMLAELKAMRSAMEKQK
;
A
#
# COMPACT_ATOMS: atom_id res chain seq x y z
N MET A 1 -28.31 -13.80 -20.73
CA MET A 1 -27.93 -12.36 -20.83
C MET A 1 -28.25 -11.53 -19.58
N ARG A 2 -29.22 -11.91 -18.73
CA ARG A 2 -29.62 -11.15 -17.53
C ARG A 2 -28.51 -11.04 -16.47
N MET A 3 -27.78 -12.14 -16.22
CA MET A 3 -26.65 -12.16 -15.26
C MET A 3 -25.49 -11.25 -15.67
N LEU A 4 -25.15 -11.16 -16.97
CA LEU A 4 -24.12 -10.25 -17.49
C LEU A 4 -24.49 -8.77 -17.31
N GLN A 5 -25.79 -8.44 -17.43
CA GLN A 5 -26.28 -7.08 -17.19
C GLN A 5 -26.28 -6.73 -15.70
N GLU A 6 -26.63 -7.68 -14.83
CA GLU A 6 -26.57 -7.53 -13.38
C GLU A 6 -25.12 -7.41 -12.88
N PHE A 7 -24.22 -8.22 -13.44
CA PHE A 7 -22.78 -8.15 -13.18
C PHE A 7 -22.17 -6.82 -13.64
N ARG A 8 -22.54 -6.34 -14.84
CA ARG A 8 -22.14 -5.01 -15.31
C ARG A 8 -22.66 -3.91 -14.39
N LYS A 9 -23.93 -3.97 -13.95
CA LYS A 9 -24.49 -3.02 -12.97
C LYS A 9 -23.79 -3.08 -11.61
N PHE A 10 -23.35 -4.26 -11.18
CA PHE A 10 -22.62 -4.45 -9.93
C PHE A 10 -21.23 -3.82 -10.00
N ILE A 11 -20.46 -4.07 -11.07
CA ILE A 11 -19.13 -3.50 -11.25
C ILE A 11 -19.21 -1.99 -11.47
N MET A 12 -20.21 -1.48 -12.20
CA MET A 12 -20.37 -0.03 -12.42
C MET A 12 -20.73 0.77 -11.16
N ARG A 13 -20.86 0.13 -9.98
CA ARG A 13 -20.81 0.86 -8.71
C ARG A 13 -19.39 1.40 -8.56
N GLY A 14 -19.20 2.71 -8.79
CA GLY A 14 -17.87 3.36 -8.83
C GLY A 14 -16.90 2.96 -7.71
N ASN A 15 -17.41 2.82 -6.49
CA ASN A 15 -16.63 2.36 -5.33
C ASN A 15 -15.94 0.99 -5.50
N VAL A 16 -16.48 0.09 -6.33
CA VAL A 16 -15.90 -1.25 -6.57
C VAL A 16 -14.79 -1.20 -7.63
N ILE A 17 -14.96 -0.38 -8.68
CA ILE A 17 -13.93 -0.22 -9.73
C ILE A 17 -12.71 0.50 -9.16
N ASP A 18 -12.91 1.59 -8.42
CA ASP A 18 -11.80 2.36 -7.87
C ASP A 18 -11.00 1.55 -6.84
N LEU A 19 -11.70 0.74 -6.03
CA LEU A 19 -11.07 -0.20 -5.11
C LEU A 19 -10.30 -1.30 -5.87
N ALA A 20 -10.89 -1.88 -6.92
CA ALA A 20 -10.22 -2.92 -7.72
C ALA A 20 -8.96 -2.39 -8.40
N VAL A 21 -9.03 -1.19 -8.99
CA VAL A 21 -7.88 -0.54 -9.63
C VAL A 21 -6.80 -0.23 -8.60
N GLY A 22 -7.17 0.32 -7.43
CA GLY A 22 -6.23 0.60 -6.34
C GLY A 22 -5.50 -0.65 -5.84
N VAL A 23 -6.19 -1.78 -5.67
CA VAL A 23 -5.59 -3.05 -5.23
C VAL A 23 -4.65 -3.62 -6.30
N ILE A 24 -5.06 -3.61 -7.57
CA ILE A 24 -4.25 -4.14 -8.67
C ILE A 24 -2.98 -3.32 -8.86
N ILE A 25 -3.10 -1.98 -8.88
CA ILE A 25 -1.96 -1.08 -9.00
C ILE A 25 -1.06 -1.20 -7.76
N GLY A 26 -1.62 -1.27 -6.56
CA GLY A 26 -0.86 -1.45 -5.33
C GLY A 26 -0.05 -2.75 -5.32
N ALA A 27 -0.64 -3.86 -5.77
CA ALA A 27 0.05 -5.14 -5.88
C ALA A 27 1.18 -5.11 -6.93
N ALA A 28 0.91 -4.55 -8.11
CA ALA A 28 1.92 -4.42 -9.17
C ALA A 28 3.07 -3.49 -8.76
N PHE A 29 2.76 -2.36 -8.12
CA PHE A 29 3.74 -1.41 -7.62
C PHE A 29 4.62 -2.04 -6.53
N GLY A 30 4.02 -2.79 -5.59
CA GLY A 30 4.76 -3.54 -4.58
C GLY A 30 5.74 -4.53 -5.19
N ALA A 31 5.36 -5.23 -6.27
CA ALA A 31 6.24 -6.15 -6.99
C ALA A 31 7.44 -5.43 -7.65
N VAL A 32 7.20 -4.26 -8.27
CA VAL A 32 8.27 -3.45 -8.88
C VAL A 32 9.27 -2.98 -7.84
N VAL A 33 8.79 -2.48 -6.70
CA VAL A 33 9.66 -2.05 -5.60
C VAL A 33 10.45 -3.25 -5.04
N THR A 34 9.78 -4.39 -4.85
CA THR A 34 10.44 -5.61 -4.35
C THR A 34 11.56 -6.07 -5.28
N SER A 35 11.34 -6.03 -6.60
CA SER A 35 12.38 -6.34 -7.60
C SER A 35 13.52 -5.33 -7.58
N LEU A 36 13.23 -4.02 -7.48
CA LEU A 36 14.28 -3.00 -7.35
C LEU A 36 15.18 -3.28 -6.13
N VAL A 37 14.57 -3.68 -5.01
CA VAL A 37 15.33 -3.96 -3.79
C VAL A 37 16.11 -5.26 -3.93
N ASN A 38 15.46 -6.36 -4.30
CA ASN A 38 16.08 -7.68 -4.35
C ASN A 38 17.12 -7.80 -5.47
N ASP A 39 16.85 -7.21 -6.63
CA ASP A 39 17.65 -7.45 -7.84
C ASP A 39 18.65 -6.32 -8.10
N VAL A 40 18.45 -5.11 -7.55
CA VAL A 40 19.35 -3.96 -7.81
C VAL A 40 20.06 -3.50 -6.53
N ILE A 41 19.36 -3.41 -5.40
CA ILE A 41 19.94 -2.88 -4.15
C ILE A 41 20.67 -3.99 -3.37
N MET A 42 20.10 -5.19 -3.26
CA MET A 42 20.68 -6.27 -2.48
C MET A 42 22.01 -6.80 -3.04
N PRO A 43 22.24 -6.98 -4.36
CA PRO A 43 23.50 -7.56 -4.82
C PRO A 43 24.74 -6.72 -4.45
N PRO A 44 24.75 -5.37 -4.61
CA PRO A 44 25.85 -4.54 -4.13
C PRO A 44 26.02 -4.57 -2.60
N ILE A 45 24.92 -4.56 -1.84
CA ILE A 45 24.98 -4.66 -0.37
C ILE A 45 25.54 -6.02 0.04
N GLY A 46 25.08 -7.11 -0.58
CA GLY A 46 25.56 -8.46 -0.34
C GLY A 46 27.05 -8.60 -0.63
N LEU A 47 27.54 -7.98 -1.71
CA LEU A 47 28.98 -7.95 -2.03
C LEU A 47 29.81 -7.18 -0.99
N ILE A 48 29.32 -6.03 -0.51
CA ILE A 48 30.03 -5.19 0.48
C ILE A 48 30.03 -5.83 1.87
N VAL A 49 28.92 -6.45 2.25
CA VAL A 49 28.73 -7.08 3.55
C VAL A 49 29.41 -8.47 3.60
N GLY A 50 29.93 -8.97 2.48
CA GLY A 50 30.72 -10.21 2.42
C GLY A 50 29.87 -11.48 2.28
N GLY A 51 28.68 -11.37 1.69
CA GLY A 51 27.79 -12.51 1.48
C GLY A 51 27.14 -13.02 2.76
N ILE A 52 26.87 -12.14 3.74
CA ILE A 52 26.14 -12.52 4.95
C ILE A 52 24.69 -12.83 4.58
N ASP A 53 24.48 -14.05 4.13
CA ASP A 53 23.18 -14.68 4.07
C ASP A 53 22.95 -15.28 5.46
N PHE A 54 22.15 -14.60 6.28
CA PHE A 54 21.85 -15.09 7.62
C PHE A 54 21.12 -16.43 7.60
N SER A 55 20.64 -16.90 6.43
CA SER A 55 19.92 -18.16 6.21
C SER A 55 20.60 -19.40 6.82
N ASP A 56 21.92 -19.39 6.97
CA ASP A 56 22.68 -20.50 7.58
C ASP A 56 22.49 -20.59 9.11
N ILE A 57 21.97 -19.54 9.75
CA ILE A 57 21.64 -19.53 11.17
C ILE A 57 20.32 -20.28 11.37
N LYS A 58 20.43 -21.60 11.53
CA LYS A 58 19.30 -22.47 11.89
C LYS A 58 19.59 -23.24 13.17
N ILE A 59 18.58 -23.35 14.03
CA ILE A 59 18.62 -24.23 15.20
C ILE A 59 17.94 -25.53 14.80
N ILE A 60 18.73 -26.59 14.59
CA ILE A 60 18.21 -27.91 14.23
C ILE A 60 17.59 -28.54 15.49
N LEU A 61 16.27 -28.72 15.47
CA LEU A 61 15.51 -29.38 16.54
C LEU A 61 15.49 -30.90 16.36
N LYS A 62 15.46 -31.36 15.10
CA LYS A 62 15.57 -32.77 14.72
C LYS A 62 16.39 -32.89 13.44
N ALA A 63 17.48 -33.65 13.51
CA ALA A 63 18.30 -33.94 12.33
C ALA A 63 17.49 -34.77 11.31
N ALA A 64 17.80 -34.57 10.03
CA ALA A 64 17.24 -35.41 8.97
C ALA A 64 17.67 -36.87 9.17
N GLU A 65 16.74 -37.80 9.07
CA GLU A 65 17.00 -39.23 9.25
C GLU A 65 16.25 -40.02 8.17
N GLY A 66 16.99 -40.63 7.24
CA GLY A 66 16.43 -41.30 6.06
C GLY A 66 15.76 -40.31 5.10
N GLU A 67 14.49 -40.56 4.75
CA GLU A 67 13.68 -39.68 3.91
C GLU A 67 13.00 -38.53 4.71
N ALA A 68 13.14 -38.50 6.04
CA ALA A 68 12.50 -37.47 6.85
C ALA A 68 13.30 -36.14 6.79
N PRO A 69 12.66 -35.02 6.39
CA PRO A 69 13.33 -33.73 6.33
C PRO A 69 13.74 -33.25 7.72
N GLU A 70 14.84 -32.48 7.79
CA GLU A 70 15.27 -31.84 9.02
C GLU A 70 14.18 -30.89 9.55
N VAL A 71 14.00 -30.86 10.86
CA VAL A 71 13.13 -29.88 11.51
C VAL A 71 14.04 -28.88 12.18
N ALA A 72 14.15 -27.68 11.60
CA ALA A 72 14.98 -26.61 12.11
C ALA A 72 14.19 -25.31 12.24
N ILE A 73 14.51 -24.53 13.28
CA ILE A 73 14.07 -23.14 13.39
C ILE A 73 15.04 -22.30 12.57
N ASN A 74 14.58 -21.83 11.41
CA ASN A 74 15.36 -21.02 10.49
C ASN A 74 15.34 -19.54 10.90
N ILE A 75 16.01 -19.22 12.02
CA ILE A 75 16.13 -17.85 12.54
C ILE A 75 16.76 -16.92 11.50
N GLY A 76 17.71 -17.45 10.75
CA GLY A 76 18.38 -16.81 9.64
C GLY A 76 17.46 -16.27 8.56
N ILE A 77 16.57 -17.14 8.07
CA ILE A 77 15.58 -16.78 7.05
C ILE A 77 14.62 -15.72 7.57
N PHE A 78 14.20 -15.82 8.84
CA PHE A 78 13.35 -14.82 9.46
C PHE A 78 14.06 -13.45 9.56
N LEU A 79 15.31 -13.42 10.01
CA LEU A 79 16.09 -12.19 10.12
C LEU A 79 16.33 -11.55 8.73
N ASN A 80 16.63 -12.36 7.72
CA ASN A 80 16.71 -11.92 6.33
C ASN A 80 15.40 -11.30 5.85
N ALA A 81 14.25 -11.91 6.16
CA ALA A 81 12.95 -11.36 5.80
C ALA A 81 12.68 -10.00 6.47
N VAL A 82 13.07 -9.83 7.75
CA VAL A 82 12.96 -8.56 8.47
C VAL A 82 13.88 -7.49 7.85
N ILE A 83 15.14 -7.83 7.57
CA ILE A 83 16.09 -6.91 6.94
C ILE A 83 15.58 -6.49 5.56
N ASN A 84 15.11 -7.44 4.74
CA ASN A 84 14.55 -7.14 3.43
C ASN A 84 13.33 -6.22 3.54
N PHE A 85 12.41 -6.51 4.46
CA PHE A 85 11.26 -5.63 4.72
C PHE A 85 11.68 -4.19 5.07
N LEU A 86 12.70 -4.02 5.91
CA LEU A 86 13.23 -2.69 6.26
C LEU A 86 13.86 -1.98 5.05
N ILE A 87 14.62 -2.70 4.21
CA ILE A 87 15.21 -2.13 2.99
C ILE A 87 14.11 -1.73 2.00
N VAL A 88 13.10 -2.57 1.81
CA VAL A 88 11.93 -2.26 0.95
C VAL A 88 11.19 -1.04 1.47
N ALA A 89 10.89 -0.99 2.77
CA ALA A 89 10.22 0.17 3.38
C ALA A 89 11.01 1.46 3.18
N LEU A 90 12.33 1.40 3.34
CA LEU A 90 13.24 2.51 3.15
C LEU A 90 13.34 2.91 1.67
N ALA A 91 13.36 1.96 0.73
CA ALA A 91 13.33 2.23 -0.70
C ALA A 91 12.01 2.90 -1.13
N ILE A 92 10.86 2.43 -0.64
CA ILE A 92 9.55 3.06 -0.85
C ILE A 92 9.57 4.49 -0.33
N PHE A 93 10.09 4.70 0.89
CA PHE A 93 10.22 6.01 1.48
C PHE A 93 11.04 6.97 0.59
N PHE A 94 12.18 6.52 0.07
CA PHE A 94 13.01 7.32 -0.84
C PHE A 94 12.32 7.59 -2.18
N LEU A 95 11.60 6.61 -2.74
CA LEU A 95 10.82 6.78 -3.97
C LEU A 95 9.70 7.80 -3.81
N ILE A 96 8.89 7.66 -2.76
CA ILE A 96 7.81 8.62 -2.45
C ILE A 96 8.40 9.99 -2.17
N ARG A 97 9.48 10.07 -1.38
CA ARG A 97 10.19 11.34 -1.14
C ARG A 97 10.71 11.96 -2.43
N GLY A 98 11.20 11.16 -3.36
CA GLY A 98 11.66 11.60 -4.68
C GLY A 98 10.52 12.17 -5.51
N VAL A 99 9.39 11.46 -5.58
CA VAL A 99 8.19 11.93 -6.28
C VAL A 99 7.64 13.19 -5.63
N ASN A 100 7.49 13.22 -4.30
CA ASN A 100 7.02 14.40 -3.57
C ASN A 100 7.94 15.60 -3.82
N ARG A 101 9.26 15.41 -3.81
CA ARG A 101 10.23 16.48 -4.10
C ARG A 101 10.16 16.96 -5.55
N LEU A 102 9.93 16.06 -6.51
CA LEU A 102 9.74 16.43 -7.91
C LEU A 102 8.41 17.15 -8.13
N GLN A 103 7.34 16.76 -7.42
CA GLN A 103 6.06 17.47 -7.41
C GLN A 103 6.21 18.86 -6.77
N GLU A 104 6.88 18.97 -5.62
CA GLU A 104 7.21 20.26 -4.98
C GLU A 104 8.02 21.18 -5.90
N MET A 105 8.93 20.61 -6.71
CA MET A 105 9.74 21.35 -7.69
C MET A 105 8.96 21.70 -8.96
N ALA A 106 8.09 20.82 -9.44
CA ALA A 106 7.27 21.02 -10.64
C ALA A 106 6.09 21.98 -10.38
N GLU A 107 5.56 22.01 -9.16
CA GLU A 107 4.40 22.80 -8.76
C GLU A 107 4.74 24.01 -7.89
N GLY A 108 6.03 24.41 -7.84
CA GLY A 108 6.58 25.54 -7.08
C GLY A 108 5.56 26.37 -6.30
N LYS A 109 5.43 26.09 -4.99
CA LYS A 109 4.54 26.83 -4.06
C LYS A 109 3.07 26.92 -4.49
N LYS A 110 2.44 25.82 -4.89
CA LYS A 110 1.08 25.61 -4.40
C LYS A 110 1.21 24.96 -3.05
N GLU A 111 0.92 25.73 -1.99
CA GLU A 111 0.37 25.12 -0.78
C GLU A 111 -0.56 24.00 -1.24
N GLU A 112 -0.35 22.79 -0.73
CA GLU A 112 -1.43 21.83 -0.64
C GLU A 112 -2.57 22.60 0.03
N ALA A 113 -3.48 23.17 -0.77
CA ALA A 113 -4.75 23.59 -0.27
C ALA A 113 -5.27 22.32 0.40
N PRO A 114 -5.45 22.34 1.74
CA PRO A 114 -5.74 21.13 2.50
C PRO A 114 -6.86 20.42 1.76
N ALA A 115 -6.61 19.15 1.41
CA ALA A 115 -7.47 18.33 0.56
C ALA A 115 -8.89 18.83 0.69
N ALA A 116 -9.39 19.52 -0.35
CA ALA A 116 -10.62 20.30 -0.25
C ALA A 116 -11.63 19.44 0.52
N PRO A 117 -12.13 19.91 1.68
CA PRO A 117 -12.93 19.07 2.57
C PRO A 117 -13.94 18.34 1.70
N PRO A 118 -14.06 17.00 1.85
CA PRO A 118 -14.78 16.16 0.92
C PRO A 118 -16.08 16.87 0.56
N ALA A 119 -16.29 17.11 -0.73
CA ALA A 119 -17.42 17.90 -1.20
C ALA A 119 -18.65 17.40 -0.44
N PRO A 120 -19.40 18.31 0.22
CA PRO A 120 -20.41 17.90 1.17
C PRO A 120 -21.32 16.90 0.48
N THR A 121 -21.43 15.74 1.09
CA THR A 121 -22.21 14.64 0.54
C THR A 121 -23.64 15.12 0.32
N THR A 122 -24.37 14.51 -0.62
CA THR A 122 -25.77 14.89 -0.89
C THR A 122 -26.59 14.94 0.41
N GLU A 123 -26.28 14.06 1.36
CA GLU A 123 -26.90 14.04 2.69
C GLU A 123 -26.61 15.31 3.51
N GLU A 124 -25.37 15.80 3.51
CA GLU A 124 -24.99 17.04 4.21
C GLU A 124 -25.65 18.28 3.60
N LEU A 125 -25.79 18.32 2.27
CA LEU A 125 -26.52 19.39 1.56
C LEU A 125 -28.01 19.37 1.89
N MET A 126 -28.64 18.20 1.88
CA MET A 126 -30.05 18.05 2.25
C MET A 126 -30.30 18.41 3.73
N LEU A 127 -29.38 18.06 4.63
CA LEU A 127 -29.45 18.42 6.05
C LEU A 127 -29.27 19.93 6.28
N ALA A 128 -28.38 20.58 5.51
CA ALA A 128 -28.23 22.03 5.54
C ALA A 128 -29.50 22.74 5.05
N GLU A 129 -30.13 22.24 3.98
CA GLU A 129 -31.38 22.78 3.45
C GLU A 129 -32.55 22.61 4.45
N LEU A 130 -32.67 21.44 5.08
CA LEU A 130 -33.67 21.19 6.12
C LEU A 130 -33.51 22.12 7.34
N LYS A 131 -32.28 22.38 7.77
CA LYS A 131 -31.99 23.32 8.87
C LYS A 131 -32.35 24.75 8.49
N ALA A 132 -32.03 25.17 7.26
CA ALA A 132 -32.39 26.48 6.74
C ALA A 132 -33.91 26.67 6.68
N MET A 133 -34.64 25.68 6.12
CA MET A 133 -36.11 25.68 6.08
C MET A 133 -36.73 25.75 7.48
N ARG A 134 -36.22 24.97 8.44
CA ARG A 134 -36.71 24.99 9.82
C ARG A 134 -36.52 26.36 10.48
N SER A 135 -35.36 27.00 10.29
CA SER A 135 -35.09 28.34 10.83
C SER A 135 -36.00 29.41 10.21
N ALA A 136 -36.37 29.26 8.94
CA ALA A 136 -37.31 30.15 8.27
C ALA A 136 -38.74 29.98 8.82
N MET A 137 -39.15 28.74 9.15
CA MET A 137 -40.43 28.47 9.79
C MET A 137 -40.50 28.97 11.24
N GLU A 138 -39.40 28.90 12.01
CA GLU A 138 -39.34 29.43 13.37
C GLU A 138 -39.42 30.98 13.40
N LYS A 139 -38.96 31.66 12.35
CA LYS A 139 -39.09 33.13 12.22
C LYS A 139 -40.47 33.61 11.75
N GLN A 140 -41.33 32.72 11.29
CA GLN A 140 -42.71 33.04 10.88
C GLN A 140 -43.75 32.82 12.00
N LYS A 141 -43.31 32.41 13.20
CA LYS A 141 -44.12 32.43 14.43
C LYS A 141 -43.80 33.67 15.25
#